data_AF-A0A2D6C184-F1
#
_entry.id   AF-A0A2D6C184-F1
#
_cell.length_a   1.000
_cell.length_b   1.000
_cell.length_c   1.000
_cell.angle_alpha   90.00
_cell.angle_beta   90.00
_cell.angle_gamma   90.00
#
_symmetry.space_group_name_H-M   'P 1'
#
loop_
_entity.id
_entity.type
_entity.pdbx_description
1 polymer ?
#
loop_
_entity_poly.entity_id
_entity_poly.type
_entity_poly.pdbx_seq_one_letter_code
_entity_poly.pdbx_strand_id
1 'polypeptide(L)'
;MLRGRSDEGRVQLRGTSDAAIVRGLVALMLRVYDDQPAQDILDHPPRFIAEIGLDEHLSPTRKNGLASMVSAIMDEARSGL
;
A
#
# COMPACT_ATOMS: atom_id res chain seq x y z
N MET A 1 0.67 2.36 -10.88
CA MET A 1 0.19 0.98 -10.68
C MET A 1 1.08 0.31 -9.64
N LEU A 2 0.47 -0.36 -8.67
CA LEU A 2 1.14 -1.21 -7.67
C LEU A 2 0.74 -2.66 -7.96
N ARG A 3 1.69 -3.58 -7.83
CA ARG A 3 1.49 -5.02 -7.98
C ARG A 3 2.19 -5.74 -6.84
N GLY A 4 1.61 -6.85 -6.42
CA GLY A 4 2.14 -7.71 -5.38
C GLY A 4 2.34 -9.15 -5.88
N ARG A 5 3.12 -9.89 -5.11
CA ARG A 5 3.18 -11.36 -5.13
C ARG A 5 3.51 -11.84 -3.72
N SER A 6 2.82 -12.86 -3.28
CA SER A 6 3.16 -13.58 -2.06
C SER A 6 4.11 -14.73 -2.35
N ASP A 7 5.18 -14.83 -1.58
CA ASP A 7 6.21 -15.87 -1.68
C ASP A 7 6.73 -16.22 -0.28
N GLU A 8 6.80 -17.50 0.06
CA GLU A 8 7.24 -18.00 1.37
C GLU A 8 6.60 -17.29 2.59
N GLY A 9 5.32 -16.90 2.48
CA GLY A 9 4.58 -16.20 3.53
C GLY A 9 4.91 -14.71 3.67
N ARG A 10 5.71 -14.13 2.76
CA ARG A 10 6.02 -12.70 2.67
C ARG A 10 5.42 -12.09 1.40
N VAL A 11 5.12 -10.81 1.45
CA VAL A 11 4.55 -10.08 0.31
C VAL A 11 5.61 -9.19 -0.33
N GLN A 12 5.90 -9.45 -1.60
CA GLN A 12 6.80 -8.66 -2.44
C GLN A 12 5.99 -7.67 -3.28
N LEU A 13 6.29 -6.38 -3.17
CA LEU A 13 5.55 -5.30 -3.82
C LEU A 13 6.42 -4.53 -4.82
N ARG A 14 5.83 -4.15 -5.95
CA ARG A 14 6.46 -3.24 -6.93
C ARG A 14 5.44 -2.27 -7.47
N GLY A 15 5.83 -1.01 -7.65
CA GLY A 15 4.93 -0.03 -8.25
C GLY A 15 5.58 1.30 -8.59
N THR A 16 4.93 2.04 -9.48
CA THR A 16 5.29 3.42 -9.83
C THR A 16 4.08 4.20 -10.37
N SER A 17 4.22 5.50 -10.60
CA SER A 17 3.20 6.37 -11.20
C SER A 17 3.82 7.53 -11.99
N ASP A 18 3.13 8.01 -13.03
CA ASP A 18 3.56 9.21 -13.76
C ASP A 18 3.24 10.52 -13.01
N ALA A 19 2.33 10.46 -12.04
CA ALA A 19 1.98 11.60 -11.19
C ALA A 19 2.90 11.71 -9.96
N ALA A 20 3.49 12.88 -9.73
CA ALA A 20 4.48 13.10 -8.67
C ALA A 20 3.97 12.77 -7.26
N ILE A 21 2.79 13.27 -6.89
CA ILE A 21 2.17 12.98 -5.58
C ILE A 21 1.91 11.48 -5.43
N VAL A 22 1.40 10.84 -6.49
CA VAL A 22 1.09 9.40 -6.45
C VAL A 22 2.37 8.57 -6.36
N ARG A 23 3.47 8.98 -6.98
CA ARG A 23 4.78 8.32 -6.76
C ARG A 23 5.20 8.36 -5.30
N GLY A 24 5.04 9.50 -4.63
CA GLY A 24 5.33 9.63 -3.20
C GLY A 24 4.48 8.66 -2.37
N LEU A 25 3.17 8.57 -2.67
CA LEU A 25 2.28 7.61 -2.01
C LEU A 25 2.70 6.15 -2.26
N VAL A 26 3.02 5.79 -3.51
CA VAL A 26 3.52 4.45 -3.85
C VAL A 26 4.79 4.14 -3.08
N ALA A 27 5.77 5.07 -3.06
CA ALA A 27 7.02 4.89 -2.35
C ALA A 27 6.81 4.70 -0.84
N LEU A 28 5.86 5.42 -0.25
CA LEU A 28 5.50 5.27 1.15
C LEU A 28 4.89 3.89 1.44
N MET A 29 3.96 3.42 0.59
CA MET A 29 3.37 2.09 0.74
C MET A 29 4.42 0.99 0.60
N LEU A 30 5.29 1.08 -0.41
CA LEU A 30 6.38 0.12 -0.60
C LEU A 30 7.30 0.10 0.63
N ARG A 31 7.65 1.26 1.18
CA ARG A 31 8.53 1.33 2.35
C ARG A 31 7.94 0.68 3.61
N VAL A 32 6.62 0.66 3.74
CA VAL A 32 5.94 0.08 4.91
C VAL A 32 5.65 -1.41 4.72
N TYR A 33 5.24 -1.83 3.52
CA TYR A 33 4.66 -3.15 3.30
C TYR A 33 5.48 -4.09 2.42
N ASP A 34 6.49 -3.59 1.71
CA ASP A 34 7.35 -4.46 0.90
C ASP A 34 8.16 -5.40 1.79
N ASP A 35 8.27 -6.65 1.34
CA ASP A 35 8.93 -7.75 2.05
C ASP A 35 8.44 -7.93 3.49
N GLN A 36 7.16 -7.68 3.78
CA GLN A 36 6.58 -7.96 5.10
C GLN A 36 5.89 -9.33 5.13
N PRO A 37 5.87 -10.03 6.28
CA PRO A 37 5.04 -11.21 6.45
C PRO A 37 3.57 -10.89 6.15
N ALA A 38 2.88 -11.79 5.45
CA ALA A 38 1.48 -11.60 5.07
C ALA A 38 0.57 -11.31 6.29
N GLN A 39 0.79 -12.04 7.39
CA GLN A 39 0.06 -11.83 8.63
C GLN A 39 0.31 -10.44 9.23
N ASP A 40 1.57 -9.98 9.25
CA ASP A 40 1.93 -8.66 9.80
C ASP A 40 1.25 -7.53 9.02
N ILE A 41 1.12 -7.66 7.69
CA ILE A 41 0.39 -6.69 6.86
C ILE A 41 -1.08 -6.61 7.25
N LEU A 42 -1.72 -7.77 7.46
CA LEU A 42 -3.15 -7.86 7.79
C LEU A 42 -3.44 -7.33 9.20
N ASP A 43 -2.52 -7.56 10.14
CA ASP A 43 -2.63 -7.08 11.52
C ASP A 43 -2.36 -5.58 11.65
N HIS A 44 -1.66 -4.98 10.67
CA HIS A 44 -1.24 -3.58 10.66
C HIS A 44 -1.73 -2.84 9.41
N PRO A 45 -3.05 -2.60 9.26
CA PRO A 45 -3.58 -1.76 8.20
C PRO A 45 -3.04 -0.32 8.29
N PRO A 46 -3.06 0.46 7.19
CA PRO A 46 -2.31 1.71 7.05
C PRO A 46 -2.93 2.90 7.79
N ARG A 47 -3.12 2.74 9.10
CA ARG A 47 -3.62 3.78 10.02
C ARG A 47 -2.74 5.02 10.02
N PHE A 48 -1.44 4.85 9.78
CA PHE A 48 -0.47 5.94 9.70
C PHE A 48 -0.85 7.03 8.69
N ILE A 49 -1.60 6.71 7.63
CA ILE A 49 -2.05 7.69 6.63
C ILE A 49 -2.90 8.78 7.28
N ALA A 50 -3.84 8.38 8.14
CA ALA A 50 -4.70 9.29 8.87
C ALA A 50 -3.95 9.94 10.03
N GLU A 51 -3.09 9.19 10.73
CA GLU A 51 -2.33 9.71 11.89
C GLU A 51 -1.38 10.84 11.52
N ILE A 52 -0.81 10.81 10.31
CA ILE A 52 0.06 11.90 9.82
C ILE A 52 -0.73 13.00 9.08
N GLY A 53 -2.07 12.92 9.05
CA GLY A 53 -2.95 13.90 8.37
C GLY A 53 -2.80 13.91 6.84
N LEU A 54 -2.23 12.87 6.23
CA LEU A 54 -1.94 12.86 4.80
C LEU A 54 -3.23 12.88 3.97
N ASP A 55 -4.27 12.20 4.43
CA ASP A 55 -5.56 12.11 3.76
C ASP A 55 -6.26 13.48 3.66
N GLU A 56 -6.08 14.38 4.62
CA GLU A 56 -6.67 15.74 4.57
C GLU A 56 -6.16 16.57 3.38
N HIS A 57 -4.97 16.27 2.88
CA HIS A 57 -4.32 17.00 1.78
C HIS A 57 -4.51 16.37 0.40
N LEU A 58 -5.24 15.25 0.31
CA LEU A 58 -5.50 14.55 -0.95
C LEU A 58 -6.82 14.98 -1.57
N SER A 59 -6.80 15.30 -2.87
CA SER A 59 -8.03 15.45 -3.65
C SER A 59 -8.83 14.13 -3.69
N PRO A 60 -10.14 14.15 -3.95
CA PRO A 60 -10.97 12.94 -4.00
C PRO A 60 -10.40 11.83 -4.90
N THR A 61 -9.92 12.18 -6.10
CA THR A 61 -9.29 11.23 -7.03
C THR A 61 -8.05 10.56 -6.44
N ARG A 62 -7.24 11.31 -5.65
CA ARG A 62 -6.02 10.78 -5.03
C ARG A 62 -6.34 9.89 -3.83
N LYS A 63 -7.37 10.24 -3.05
CA LYS A 63 -7.90 9.37 -1.98
C LYS A 63 -8.34 8.02 -2.54
N ASN A 64 -9.06 8.04 -3.65
CA ASN A 64 -9.49 6.80 -4.32
C ASN A 64 -8.30 5.97 -4.78
N GLY A 65 -7.30 6.61 -5.41
CA GLY A 65 -6.07 5.91 -5.81
C GLY A 65 -5.32 5.28 -4.63
N LEU A 66 -5.24 5.99 -3.51
CA LEU A 66 -4.66 5.47 -2.27
C LEU A 66 -5.46 4.27 -1.73
N ALA A 67 -6.79 4.39 -1.64
CA ALA A 67 -7.65 3.29 -1.21
C ALA A 67 -7.50 2.05 -2.10
N SER A 68 -7.38 2.22 -3.42
CA SER A 68 -7.11 1.12 -4.35
C SER A 68 -5.75 0.46 -4.11
N MET A 69 -4.71 1.23 -3.79
CA MET A 69 -3.39 0.67 -3.45
C MET A 69 -3.45 -0.13 -2.15
N VAL A 70 -4.12 0.39 -1.13
CA VAL A 70 -4.32 -0.31 0.14
C VAL A 70 -5.07 -1.62 -0.05
N SER A 71 -6.17 -1.61 -0.82
CA SER A 71 -6.91 -2.83 -1.14
C SER A 71 -6.01 -3.85 -1.82
N ALA A 72 -5.26 -3.46 -2.85
CA ALA A 72 -4.37 -4.37 -3.57
C ALA A 72 -3.31 -5.02 -2.66
N ILE A 73 -2.74 -4.27 -1.72
CA ILE A 73 -1.78 -4.80 -0.75
C ILE A 73 -2.45 -5.83 0.19
N MET A 74 -3.65 -5.51 0.69
CA MET A 74 -4.39 -6.40 1.59
C MET A 74 -4.87 -7.67 0.88
N ASP A 75 -5.28 -7.55 -0.37
CA ASP A 75 -5.71 -8.68 -1.20
C ASP A 75 -4.53 -9.62 -1.50
N GLU A 76 -3.35 -9.05 -1.74
CA GLU A 76 -2.13 -9.84 -1.91
C GLU A 76 -1.76 -10.57 -0.61
N ALA A 77 -1.74 -9.86 0.54
CA ALA A 77 -1.44 -10.46 1.82
C ALA A 77 -2.41 -11.60 2.19
N ARG A 78 -3.70 -11.47 1.89
CA ARG A 78 -4.67 -12.56 2.07
C ARG A 78 -4.40 -13.78 1.17
N SER A 79 -3.76 -13.58 0.03
CA SER A 79 -3.42 -14.67 -0.90
C SER A 79 -2.12 -15.39 -0.52
N GLY A 80 -1.33 -14.81 0.39
CA GLY A 80 -0.07 -15.36 0.90
C GLY A 80 -0.19 -16.19 2.17
N LEU A 81 -1.40 -16.34 2.71
CA LEU A 81 -1.75 -17.21 3.84
C LEU A 81 -2.33 -18.53 3.32
#